data_AF-A0AAE4L1A3-F1
#
_entry.id   AF-A0AAE4L1A3-F1
#
_cell.length_a   1.000
_cell.length_b   1.000
_cell.length_c   1.000
_cell.angle_alpha   90.00
_cell.angle_beta   90.00
_cell.angle_gamma   90.00
#
_symmetry.space_group_name_H-M   'P 1'
#
loop_
_entity.id
_entity.type
_entity.pdbx_description
1 polymer ?
#
loop_
_entity_poly.entity_id
_entity_poly.type
_entity_poly.pdbx_seq_one_letter_code
_entity_poly.pdbx_strand_id
1 'polypeptide(L)'
;MKSNIQSTSKVFLMCGPAGSGKSTLAKKLSKEFDMVRLSFDVESFKRGIVKHPLPEEIENEIKELLDEKLIQYLESNQHVILDYSFWSKQSRRDYINLLKQYQVEPIIYYLNCPKDVVISRIKERNGKHSDDIILDLDTAKLYFDHFEIPTEDERKIIVVDSY
;
A
#
# COMPACT_ATOMS: atom_id res chain seq x y z
N MET A 1 -20.29 7.76 22.57
CA MET A 1 -20.92 6.51 22.11
C MET A 1 -20.15 6.06 20.89
N LYS A 2 -19.44 4.93 20.93
CA LYS A 2 -18.83 4.37 19.71
C LYS A 2 -19.98 3.80 18.89
N SER A 3 -20.39 4.50 17.84
CA SER A 3 -21.27 3.94 16.83
C SER A 3 -20.60 2.68 16.29
N ASN A 4 -21.25 1.53 16.43
CA ASN A 4 -20.87 0.33 15.70
C ASN A 4 -21.20 0.57 14.22
N ILE A 5 -20.36 1.34 13.53
CA ILE A 5 -20.49 1.57 12.10
C ILE A 5 -20.12 0.25 11.43
N GLN A 6 -21.10 -0.39 10.81
CA GLN A 6 -20.85 -1.54 9.93
C GLN A 6 -20.73 -1.01 8.51
N SER A 7 -19.54 -1.13 7.94
CA SER A 7 -19.29 -0.73 6.55
C SER A 7 -19.47 -1.92 5.61
N THR A 8 -20.02 -1.68 4.41
CA THR A 8 -20.07 -2.68 3.33
C THR A 8 -18.88 -2.58 2.38
N SER A 9 -17.90 -1.73 2.71
CA SER A 9 -16.68 -1.54 1.93
C SER A 9 -15.84 -2.82 1.81
N LYS A 10 -15.33 -3.06 0.61
CA LYS A 10 -14.20 -3.99 0.39
C LYS A 10 -12.90 -3.20 0.47
N VAL A 11 -11.92 -3.72 1.20
CA VAL A 11 -10.60 -3.09 1.33
C VAL A 11 -9.51 -4.05 0.88
N PHE A 12 -8.67 -3.60 -0.06
CA PHE A 12 -7.51 -4.36 -0.52
C PHE A 12 -6.22 -3.71 -0.03
N LEU A 13 -5.32 -4.51 0.54
CA LEU A 13 -3.99 -4.09 0.97
C LEU A 13 -2.98 -4.56 -0.07
N MET A 14 -2.27 -3.65 -0.72
CA MET A 14 -1.17 -4.02 -1.61
C MET A 14 0.08 -4.30 -0.77
N CYS A 15 0.62 -5.50 -0.86
CA CYS A 15 1.74 -5.93 -0.03
C CYS A 15 2.89 -6.38 -0.93
N GLY A 16 4.05 -5.73 -0.83
CA GLY A 16 5.20 -6.06 -1.65
C GLY A 16 6.29 -5.00 -1.62
N PRO A 17 7.53 -5.33 -2.01
CA PRO A 17 8.63 -4.37 -2.04
C PRO A 17 8.40 -3.26 -3.09
N ALA A 18 9.12 -2.15 -2.97
CA ALA A 18 9.18 -1.15 -4.05
C ALA A 18 9.62 -1.86 -5.35
N GLY A 19 9.09 -1.46 -6.50
CA GLY A 19 9.41 -2.12 -7.79
C GLY A 19 8.71 -3.47 -8.06
N SER A 20 7.95 -4.05 -7.11
CA SER A 20 7.23 -5.32 -7.36
C SER A 20 6.02 -5.19 -8.29
N GLY A 21 5.57 -3.97 -8.61
CA GLY A 21 4.42 -3.73 -9.48
C GLY A 21 3.09 -3.45 -8.75
N LYS A 22 3.14 -3.18 -7.44
CA LYS A 22 1.94 -2.90 -6.60
C LYS A 22 1.01 -1.89 -7.24
N SER A 23 1.54 -0.72 -7.58
CA SER A 23 0.75 0.37 -8.15
C SER A 23 0.13 0.02 -9.50
N THR A 24 0.77 -0.84 -10.29
CA THR A 24 0.19 -1.35 -11.54
C THR A 24 -1.02 -2.23 -11.26
N LEU A 25 -0.90 -3.18 -10.33
CA LEU A 25 -2.02 -4.03 -9.91
C LEU A 25 -3.13 -3.20 -9.26
N ALA A 26 -2.79 -2.28 -8.35
CA ALA A 26 -3.73 -1.39 -7.68
C ALA A 26 -4.55 -0.57 -8.68
N LYS A 27 -3.91 0.01 -9.71
CA LYS A 27 -4.59 0.74 -10.78
C LYS A 27 -5.52 -0.16 -11.60
N LYS A 28 -5.12 -1.40 -11.87
CA LYS A 28 -5.97 -2.37 -12.58
C LYS A 28 -7.21 -2.71 -11.75
N LEU A 29 -7.01 -3.15 -10.50
CA LEU A 29 -8.08 -3.54 -9.58
C LEU A 29 -9.03 -2.36 -9.27
N SER A 30 -8.48 -1.15 -9.12
CA SER A 30 -9.28 0.07 -8.89
C SER A 30 -10.26 0.31 -10.03
N LYS A 31 -9.84 0.14 -11.28
CA LYS A 31 -10.72 0.28 -12.46
C LYS A 31 -11.70 -0.88 -12.59
N GLU A 32 -11.23 -2.10 -12.33
CA GLU A 32 -12.02 -3.33 -12.50
C GLU A 32 -13.16 -3.44 -11.47
N PHE A 33 -12.90 -3.01 -10.24
CA PHE A 33 -13.83 -3.16 -9.12
C PHE A 33 -14.41 -1.83 -8.61
N ASP A 34 -14.20 -0.73 -9.34
CA ASP A 34 -14.65 0.62 -8.97
C ASP A 34 -14.25 0.99 -7.53
N MET A 35 -12.94 0.97 -7.27
CA MET A 35 -12.39 1.22 -5.93
C MET A 35 -11.53 2.48 -5.90
N VAL A 36 -11.62 3.23 -4.82
CA VAL A 36 -10.76 4.39 -4.57
C VAL A 36 -9.35 3.93 -4.20
N ARG A 37 -8.33 4.42 -4.89
CA ARG A 37 -6.92 4.14 -4.60
C ARG A 37 -6.33 5.22 -3.69
N LEU A 38 -5.86 4.82 -2.52
CA LEU A 38 -5.04 5.61 -1.60
C LEU A 38 -3.58 5.19 -1.72
N SER A 39 -2.64 6.13 -1.84
CA SER A 39 -1.22 5.82 -2.10
C SER A 39 -0.29 6.87 -1.51
N PHE A 40 0.73 6.42 -0.77
CA PHE A 40 1.80 7.28 -0.25
C PHE A 40 2.55 7.97 -1.39
N ASP A 41 2.94 7.24 -2.42
CA ASP A 41 3.71 7.76 -3.55
C ASP A 41 2.96 8.86 -4.32
N VAL A 42 1.63 8.72 -4.43
CA VAL A 42 0.77 9.77 -5.03
C VAL A 42 0.75 11.03 -4.18
N GLU A 43 0.62 10.90 -2.86
CA GLU A 43 0.58 12.04 -1.96
C GLU A 43 1.95 12.72 -1.80
N SER A 44 3.06 11.96 -1.86
CA SER A 44 4.40 12.52 -1.88
C SER A 44 4.66 13.28 -3.20
N PHE A 45 4.23 12.72 -4.33
CA PHE A 45 4.40 13.34 -5.64
C PHE A 45 3.62 14.65 -5.76
N LYS A 46 2.39 14.73 -5.22
CA LYS A 46 1.61 15.98 -5.15
C LYS A 46 2.33 17.08 -4.36
N ARG A 47 3.20 16.71 -3.41
CA ARG A 47 4.05 17.63 -2.64
C ARG A 47 5.37 17.94 -3.34
N GLY A 48 5.58 17.46 -4.56
CA GLY A 48 6.83 17.62 -5.32
C GLY A 48 7.97 16.69 -4.88
N ILE A 49 7.68 15.69 -4.04
CA ILE A 49 8.69 14.78 -3.49
C ILE A 49 8.67 13.48 -4.28
N VAL A 50 9.74 13.29 -5.06
CA VAL A 50 9.93 12.11 -5.92
C VAL A 50 10.98 11.14 -5.40
N LYS A 51 11.76 11.52 -4.38
CA LYS A 51 12.82 10.69 -3.77
C LYS A 51 12.35 10.15 -2.43
N HIS A 52 12.61 8.86 -2.21
CA HIS A 52 12.30 8.14 -0.97
C HIS A 52 13.58 7.58 -0.33
N PRO A 53 13.60 7.30 0.99
CA PRO A 53 12.50 7.48 1.95
C PRO A 53 12.12 8.94 2.20
N LEU A 54 10.89 9.14 2.65
CA LEU A 54 10.41 10.45 3.05
C LEU A 54 11.02 10.85 4.41
N PRO A 55 11.19 12.16 4.68
CA PRO A 55 11.38 12.62 6.05
C PRO A 55 10.20 12.17 6.93
N GLU A 56 10.47 11.77 8.16
CA GLU A 56 9.49 11.21 9.09
C GLU A 56 8.27 12.13 9.29
N GLU A 57 8.48 13.44 9.42
CA GLU A 57 7.41 14.43 9.53
C GLU A 57 6.45 14.38 8.33
N ILE A 58 6.99 14.31 7.12
CA ILE A 58 6.19 14.24 5.88
C ILE A 58 5.49 12.89 5.74
N GLU A 59 6.16 11.80 6.13
CA GLU A 59 5.54 10.47 6.13
C GLU A 59 4.34 10.44 7.08
N ASN A 60 4.47 11.01 8.27
CA ASN A 60 3.40 11.11 9.27
C ASN A 60 2.23 11.97 8.77
N GLU A 61 2.50 13.16 8.21
CA GLU A 61 1.45 14.01 7.61
C GLU A 61 0.67 13.28 6.50
N ILE A 62 1.37 12.57 5.61
CA ILE A 62 0.72 11.80 4.55
C ILE A 62 -0.09 10.66 5.16
N LYS A 63 0.45 9.97 6.16
CA LYS A 63 -0.25 8.87 6.84
C LYS A 63 -1.53 9.36 7.49
N GLU A 64 -1.50 10.45 8.25
CA GLU A 64 -2.67 11.04 8.89
C GLU A 64 -3.75 11.40 7.86
N LEU A 65 -3.36 12.11 6.80
CA LEU A 65 -4.26 12.45 5.69
C LEU A 65 -4.90 11.21 5.05
N LEU A 66 -4.11 10.16 4.83
CA LEU A 66 -4.59 8.93 4.20
C LEU A 66 -5.50 8.12 5.12
N ASP A 67 -5.23 8.11 6.43
CA ASP A 67 -6.07 7.44 7.43
C ASP A 67 -7.42 8.16 7.59
N GLU A 68 -7.43 9.49 7.60
CA GLU A 68 -8.66 10.29 7.58
C GLU A 68 -9.51 9.99 6.35
N LYS A 69 -8.89 9.94 5.16
CA LYS A 69 -9.59 9.59 3.91
C LYS A 69 -10.13 8.16 3.95
N LEU A 70 -9.35 7.20 4.45
CA LEU A 70 -9.80 5.82 4.59
C LEU A 70 -11.05 5.76 5.46
N ILE A 71 -11.06 6.42 6.61
CA ILE A 71 -12.22 6.48 7.49
C ILE A 71 -13.44 7.07 6.77
N GLN A 72 -13.30 8.20 6.08
CA GLN A 72 -14.39 8.82 5.31
C GLN A 72 -14.96 7.87 4.24
N TYR A 73 -14.11 7.11 3.57
CA TYR A 73 -14.53 6.12 2.57
C TYR A 73 -15.22 4.90 3.18
N LEU A 74 -14.77 4.44 4.35
CA LEU A 74 -15.45 3.36 5.08
C LEU A 74 -16.85 3.79 5.53
N GLU A 75 -16.99 5.00 6.07
CA GLU A 75 -18.27 5.56 6.54
C GLU A 75 -19.26 5.81 5.40
N SER A 76 -18.75 6.08 4.19
CA SER A 76 -19.55 6.24 2.98
C SER A 76 -19.71 4.95 2.15
N ASN A 77 -19.27 3.80 2.69
CA ASN A 77 -19.35 2.48 2.04
C ASN A 77 -18.62 2.37 0.69
N GLN A 78 -17.60 3.19 0.46
CA GLN A 78 -16.77 3.12 -0.75
C GLN A 78 -15.70 2.05 -0.62
N HIS A 79 -15.46 1.30 -1.69
CA HIS A 79 -14.42 0.30 -1.76
C HIS A 79 -13.05 0.97 -1.90
N VAL A 80 -12.04 0.48 -1.17
CA VAL A 80 -10.72 1.14 -1.08
C VAL A 80 -9.58 0.18 -1.37
N ILE A 81 -8.59 0.65 -2.13
CA ILE A 81 -7.29 0.00 -2.28
C ILE A 81 -6.24 0.85 -1.57
N LEU A 82 -5.57 0.27 -0.59
CA LEU A 82 -4.42 0.85 0.07
C LEU A 82 -3.16 0.40 -0.68
N ASP A 83 -2.69 1.25 -1.60
CA ASP A 83 -1.47 1.05 -2.37
C ASP A 83 -0.26 1.58 -1.61
N TYR A 84 -0.01 0.94 -0.47
CA TYR A 84 1.15 1.15 0.38
C TYR A 84 2.11 -0.03 0.20
N SER A 85 3.24 -0.05 0.89
CA SER A 85 4.14 -1.22 0.83
C SER A 85 3.69 -2.38 1.73
N PHE A 86 3.03 -2.08 2.85
CA PHE A 86 2.64 -3.07 3.88
C PHE A 86 3.75 -4.10 4.16
N TRP A 87 4.98 -3.57 4.31
CA TRP A 87 6.21 -4.36 4.27
C TRP A 87 6.45 -5.14 5.55
N SER A 88 5.92 -4.67 6.68
CA SER A 88 6.01 -5.34 7.97
C SER A 88 4.65 -5.91 8.39
N LYS A 89 4.70 -7.02 9.12
CA LYS A 89 3.58 -7.64 9.81
C LYS A 89 2.90 -6.68 10.77
N GLN A 90 3.66 -5.82 11.44
CA GLN A 90 3.09 -4.80 12.31
C GLN A 90 2.22 -3.81 11.54
N SER A 91 2.72 -3.28 10.41
CA SER A 91 1.94 -2.34 9.57
C SER A 91 0.63 -2.96 9.08
N ARG A 92 0.64 -4.25 8.71
CA ARG A 92 -0.57 -4.98 8.29
C ARG A 92 -1.54 -5.16 9.45
N ARG A 93 -1.04 -5.58 10.62
CA ARG A 93 -1.85 -5.74 11.85
C ARG A 93 -2.52 -4.44 12.27
N ASP A 94 -1.83 -3.31 12.19
CA ASP A 94 -2.38 -2.01 12.55
C ASP A 94 -3.61 -1.67 11.70
N TYR A 95 -3.51 -1.84 10.37
CA TYR A 95 -4.64 -1.60 9.47
C TYR A 95 -5.74 -2.67 9.56
N ILE A 96 -5.40 -3.94 9.78
CA ILE A 96 -6.41 -4.99 10.07
C ILE A 96 -7.21 -4.61 11.33
N ASN A 97 -6.54 -4.16 12.39
CA ASN A 97 -7.19 -3.74 13.63
C ASN A 97 -8.04 -2.48 13.46
N LEU A 98 -7.59 -1.52 12.66
CA LEU A 98 -8.38 -0.34 12.29
C LEU A 98 -9.67 -0.77 11.56
N LEU A 99 -9.55 -1.56 10.49
CA LEU A 99 -10.67 -2.01 9.66
C LEU A 99 -11.68 -2.88 10.43
N LYS A 100 -11.20 -3.66 11.41
CA LYS A 100 -12.06 -4.46 12.30
C LYS A 100 -13.07 -3.60 13.08
N GLN A 101 -12.74 -2.34 13.39
CA GLN A 101 -13.67 -1.42 14.07
C GLN A 101 -14.88 -1.09 13.19
N TYR A 102 -14.75 -1.23 11.87
CA TYR A 102 -15.79 -1.04 10.86
C TYR A 102 -16.40 -2.36 10.37
N GLN A 103 -16.04 -3.48 11.00
CA GLN A 103 -16.41 -4.84 10.62
C GLN A 103 -15.95 -5.22 9.19
N VAL A 104 -14.86 -4.62 8.73
CA VAL A 104 -14.26 -4.91 7.42
C VAL A 104 -13.07 -5.84 7.59
N GLU A 105 -13.09 -6.97 6.90
CA GLU A 105 -11.92 -7.83 6.74
C GLU A 105 -11.22 -7.51 5.41
N PRO A 106 -9.95 -7.05 5.43
CA PRO A 106 -9.23 -6.76 4.19
C PRO A 106 -8.83 -8.05 3.44
N ILE A 107 -8.54 -7.90 2.15
CA ILE A 107 -7.81 -8.89 1.34
C ILE A 107 -6.40 -8.37 1.10
N ILE A 108 -5.38 -9.17 1.43
CA ILE A 108 -3.98 -8.83 1.20
C ILE A 108 -3.57 -9.35 -0.17
N TYR A 109 -3.21 -8.46 -1.08
CA TYR A 109 -2.60 -8.83 -2.36
C TYR A 109 -1.08 -8.78 -2.20
N TYR A 110 -0.47 -9.95 -2.03
CA TYR A 110 0.97 -10.08 -1.92
C TYR A 110 1.59 -10.24 -3.31
N LEU A 111 2.43 -9.29 -3.70
CA LEU A 111 3.19 -9.38 -4.95
C LEU A 111 4.51 -10.10 -4.68
N ASN A 112 4.54 -11.37 -5.09
CA ASN A 112 5.74 -12.17 -5.10
C ASN A 112 6.59 -11.78 -6.32
N CYS A 113 7.75 -11.18 -6.07
CA CYS A 113 8.61 -10.64 -7.10
C CYS A 113 10.07 -10.92 -6.74
N PRO A 114 10.85 -11.55 -7.63
CA PRO A 114 12.28 -11.78 -7.41
C PRO A 114 13.06 -10.49 -7.16
N LYS A 115 14.08 -10.56 -6.30
CA LYS A 115 14.88 -9.41 -5.88
C LYS A 115 15.58 -8.75 -7.08
N ASP A 116 16.14 -9.53 -7.99
CA ASP A 116 16.81 -9.04 -9.20
C ASP A 116 15.85 -8.26 -10.11
N VAL A 117 14.61 -8.72 -10.27
CA VAL A 117 13.56 -8.02 -11.02
C VAL A 117 13.20 -6.70 -10.35
N VAL A 118 12.97 -6.71 -9.03
CA VAL A 118 12.71 -5.50 -8.23
C VAL A 118 13.82 -4.47 -8.40
N ILE A 119 15.08 -4.89 -8.22
CA ILE A 119 16.24 -4.01 -8.31
C ILE A 119 16.41 -3.47 -9.74
N SER A 120 16.19 -4.29 -10.77
CA SER A 120 16.22 -3.84 -12.16
C SER A 120 15.18 -2.74 -12.42
N ARG A 121 13.94 -2.94 -11.97
CA ARG A 121 12.87 -1.96 -12.14
C ARG A 121 13.13 -0.66 -11.39
N ILE A 122 13.69 -0.73 -10.18
CA ILE A 122 14.04 0.48 -9.40
C ILE A 122 15.12 1.30 -10.10
N LYS A 123 16.12 0.67 -10.73
CA LYS A 123 17.17 1.36 -11.50
C LYS A 123 16.62 2.21 -12.64
N GLU A 124 15.49 1.80 -13.22
CA GLU A 124 14.87 2.50 -14.37
C GLU A 124 14.03 3.70 -13.93
N ARG A 125 13.68 3.81 -12.64
CA ARG A 125 12.84 4.87 -12.12
C ARG A 125 13.56 6.22 -12.12
N ASN A 126 12.85 7.27 -12.51
CA ASN A 126 13.44 8.60 -12.67
C ASN A 126 12.52 9.74 -12.20
N GLY A 127 11.44 9.46 -11.49
CA GLY A 127 10.58 10.47 -10.87
C GLY A 127 9.62 11.15 -11.83
N LYS A 128 9.30 10.55 -12.98
CA LYS A 128 8.44 11.18 -14.01
C LYS A 128 6.98 11.31 -13.62
N HIS A 129 6.49 10.45 -12.74
CA HIS A 129 5.10 10.44 -12.29
C HIS A 129 4.96 9.85 -10.88
N SER A 130 3.75 9.90 -10.32
CA SER A 130 3.50 9.46 -8.95
C SER A 130 3.91 8.02 -8.64
N ASP A 131 3.79 7.09 -9.60
CA ASP A 131 4.14 5.68 -9.38
C ASP A 131 5.62 5.35 -9.72
N ASP A 132 6.45 6.38 -9.94
CA ASP A 132 7.83 6.31 -10.42
C ASP A 132 8.82 6.91 -9.42
N ILE A 133 8.63 6.64 -8.13
CA ILE A 133 9.48 7.18 -7.06
C ILE A 133 10.93 6.67 -7.18
N ILE A 134 11.88 7.58 -6.99
CA ILE A 134 13.31 7.31 -6.99
C ILE A 134 13.69 6.76 -5.61
N LEU A 135 14.30 5.59 -5.59
CA LEU A 135 14.83 4.94 -4.40
C LEU A 135 16.28 4.53 -4.66
N ASP A 136 17.17 4.85 -3.73
CA ASP A 136 18.56 4.36 -3.77
C ASP A 136 18.59 2.82 -3.77
N LEU A 137 19.56 2.25 -4.49
CA LEU A 137 19.66 0.80 -4.66
C LEU A 137 20.02 0.07 -3.38
N ASP A 138 20.82 0.67 -2.50
CA ASP A 138 21.18 0.01 -1.24
C ASP A 138 19.99 0.00 -0.27
N THR A 139 19.23 1.10 -0.23
CA THR A 139 17.94 1.19 0.47
C THR A 139 16.93 0.21 -0.10
N ALA A 140 16.83 0.07 -1.42
CA ALA A 140 15.95 -0.90 -2.07
C ALA A 140 16.29 -2.35 -1.69
N LYS A 141 17.59 -2.70 -1.67
CA LYS A 141 18.04 -4.03 -1.21
C LYS A 141 17.68 -4.23 0.26
N LEU A 142 17.95 -3.24 1.11
CA LEU A 142 17.62 -3.27 2.54
C LEU A 142 16.12 -3.51 2.74
N TYR A 143 15.26 -2.75 2.06
CA TYR A 143 13.81 -2.92 2.14
C TYR A 143 13.35 -4.30 1.67
N PHE A 144 13.96 -4.85 0.62
CA PHE A 144 13.66 -6.20 0.17
C PHE A 144 14.06 -7.25 1.22
N ASP A 145 15.27 -7.13 1.77
CA ASP A 145 15.82 -8.11 2.72
C ASP A 145 15.11 -8.11 4.07
N HIS A 146 14.52 -6.97 4.45
CA HIS A 146 13.72 -6.82 5.68
C HIS A 146 12.21 -6.92 5.44
N PHE A 147 11.76 -7.28 4.24
CA PHE A 147 10.35 -7.46 3.94
C PHE A 147 9.80 -8.71 4.64
N GLU A 148 8.75 -8.55 5.42
CA GLU A 148 8.09 -9.65 6.12
C GLU A 148 6.94 -10.18 5.26
N ILE A 149 7.12 -11.35 4.65
CA ILE A 149 6.10 -12.01 3.82
C ILE A 149 4.83 -12.23 4.65
N PRO A 150 3.63 -11.88 4.14
CA PRO A 150 2.39 -12.11 4.85
C PRO A 150 2.14 -13.60 5.06
N THR A 151 1.74 -13.96 6.28
CA THR A 151 1.53 -15.35 6.70
C THR A 151 0.06 -15.66 6.92
N GLU A 152 -0.31 -16.95 6.91
CA GLU A 152 -1.72 -17.39 6.96
C GLU A 152 -2.52 -16.85 8.17
N ASP A 153 -1.85 -16.48 9.27
CA ASP A 153 -2.49 -15.86 10.45
C ASP A 153 -3.07 -14.46 10.17
N GLU A 154 -2.68 -13.81 9.07
CA GLU A 154 -3.15 -12.48 8.67
C GLU A 154 -4.46 -12.52 7.84
N ARG A 155 -4.94 -13.74 7.51
CA ARG A 155 -6.18 -14.08 6.79
C ARG A 155 -6.32 -13.45 5.38
N LYS A 156 -6.94 -14.21 4.45
CA LYS A 156 -7.26 -13.82 3.05
C LYS A 156 -6.09 -13.14 2.30
N ILE A 157 -5.07 -13.95 2.00
CA ILE A 157 -3.93 -13.55 1.16
C ILE A 157 -4.16 -14.06 -0.26
N ILE A 158 -3.99 -13.18 -1.24
CA ILE A 158 -3.90 -13.51 -2.67
C ILE A 158 -2.47 -13.27 -3.09
N VAL A 159 -1.77 -14.33 -3.49
CA VAL A 159 -0.41 -14.23 -4.03
C VAL A 159 -0.49 -13.94 -5.52
N VAL A 160 0.26 -12.93 -5.97
CA VAL A 160 0.34 -12.51 -7.36
C VAL A 160 1.80 -12.56 -7.80
N ASP A 161 2.12 -13.46 -8.73
CA ASP A 161 3.41 -13.44 -9.42
C ASP A 161 3.42 -12.29 -10.43
N SER A 162 4.48 -11.48 -10.40
CA SER A 162 4.54 -10.17 -11.06
C SER A 162 5.69 -10.03 -12.07
N TYR A 163 6.19 -11.17 -12.57
CA TYR A 163 7.39 -11.28 -13.39
C TYR A 163 7.19 -12.25 -14.55
#